data_AF-A0A519BJ30-F1
#
_entry.id   AF-A0A519BJ30-F1
#
_cell.length_a   1.000
_cell.length_b   1.000
_cell.length_c   1.000
_cell.angle_alpha   90.00
_cell.angle_beta   90.00
_cell.angle_gamma   90.00
#
_symmetry.space_group_name_H-M   'P 1'
#
loop_
_entity.id
_entity.type
_entity.pdbx_description
1 polymer ?
#
loop_
_entity_poly.entity_id
_entity_poly.type
_entity_poly.pdbx_seq_one_letter_code
_entity_poly.pdbx_strand_id
1 'polypeptide(L)'
;MKTEKYYKIKELPFNKVLFWSYDFDKSELSLFLIMISVIEKGDLDDLFMLFKIFSFQELHETYFNEIRPMLSGEDKKYYKFRPDMKPDIKSVRLMDMIFKAIKEIKGRQINIINKSNLNVA
;
A
#
# COMPACT_ATOMS: atom_id res chain seq x y z
N MET A 1 -12.25 -10.45 16.22
CA MET A 1 -10.93 -9.78 16.19
C MET A 1 -10.26 -10.09 14.87
N LYS A 2 -9.87 -9.09 14.07
CA LYS A 2 -8.92 -9.32 12.96
C LYS A 2 -7.56 -9.58 13.61
N THR A 3 -6.97 -10.76 13.38
CA THR A 3 -5.58 -11.01 13.78
C THR A 3 -4.70 -10.13 12.90
N GLU A 4 -3.97 -9.20 13.52
CA GLU A 4 -3.05 -8.34 12.80
C GLU A 4 -1.91 -9.20 12.24
N LYS A 5 -1.71 -9.16 10.92
CA LYS A 5 -0.60 -9.87 10.26
C LYS A 5 0.66 -9.03 10.33
N TYR A 6 1.75 -9.68 10.67
CA TYR A 6 3.09 -9.10 10.70
C TYR A 6 3.96 -9.78 9.64
N TYR A 7 4.86 -9.01 9.04
CA TYR A 7 5.75 -9.45 7.97
C TYR A 7 7.20 -9.14 8.34
N LYS A 8 8.08 -10.12 8.20
CA LYS A 8 9.52 -9.95 8.39
C LYS A 8 10.08 -9.10 7.26
N ILE A 9 10.59 -7.91 7.58
CA ILE A 9 11.04 -6.98 6.54
C ILE A 9 12.24 -7.47 5.74
N LYS A 10 13.11 -8.32 6.34
CA LYS A 10 14.19 -9.01 5.61
C LYS A 10 13.73 -10.01 4.54
N GLU A 11 12.49 -10.49 4.64
CA GLU A 11 11.92 -11.44 3.68
C GLU A 11 11.22 -10.72 2.52
N LEU A 12 11.11 -9.39 2.59
CA LEU A 12 10.51 -8.57 1.55
C LEU A 12 11.60 -8.05 0.59
N PRO A 13 11.34 -8.00 -0.72
CA PRO A 13 12.31 -7.53 -1.72
C PRO A 13 12.38 -5.99 -1.79
N PHE A 14 12.49 -5.34 -0.63
CA PHE A 14 12.62 -3.89 -0.50
C PHE A 14 14.02 -3.49 -0.08
N ASN A 15 14.43 -2.28 -0.46
CA ASN A 15 15.69 -1.73 0.02
C ASN A 15 15.62 -1.46 1.54
N LYS A 16 16.60 -1.96 2.29
CA LYS A 16 16.73 -1.74 3.75
C LYS A 16 16.67 -0.26 4.16
N VAL A 17 17.07 0.65 3.29
CA VAL A 17 17.04 2.11 3.54
C VAL A 17 15.62 2.62 3.83
N LEU A 18 14.59 2.00 3.26
CA LEU A 18 13.18 2.36 3.52
C LEU A 18 12.82 2.16 5.00
N PHE A 19 13.48 1.20 5.66
CA PHE A 19 13.23 0.78 7.03
C PHE A 19 14.37 1.18 7.99
N TRP A 20 15.10 2.26 7.69
CA TRP A 20 16.29 2.68 8.46
C TRP A 20 16.08 2.83 9.98
N SER A 21 14.84 3.06 10.43
CA SER A 21 14.48 3.19 11.84
C SER A 21 14.24 1.86 12.56
N TYR A 22 14.36 0.72 11.85
CA TYR A 22 14.08 -0.62 12.37
C TYR A 22 15.32 -1.50 12.27
N ASP A 23 15.43 -2.49 13.15
CA ASP A 23 16.42 -3.58 13.02
C ASP A 23 15.97 -4.49 11.86
N PHE A 24 16.56 -4.29 10.67
CA PHE A 24 16.13 -4.96 9.44
C PHE A 24 16.11 -6.49 9.55
N ASP A 25 17.04 -7.08 10.30
CA ASP A 25 17.22 -8.54 10.38
C ASP A 25 16.23 -9.23 11.33
N LYS A 26 15.61 -8.46 12.23
CA LYS A 26 14.77 -8.98 13.31
C LYS A 26 13.34 -8.45 13.32
N SER A 27 13.09 -7.30 12.70
CA SER A 27 11.80 -6.63 12.84
C SER A 27 10.72 -7.31 12.01
N GLU A 28 9.54 -7.43 12.63
CA GLU A 28 8.30 -7.81 11.96
C GLU A 28 7.34 -6.63 12.03
N LEU A 29 6.87 -6.17 10.87
CA LEU A 29 6.04 -4.97 10.77
C LEU A 29 4.66 -5.33 10.21
N SER A 30 3.63 -4.62 10.66
CA SER A 30 2.31 -4.69 10.04
C SER A 30 2.34 -4.08 8.64
N LEU A 31 1.36 -4.45 7.80
CA LEU A 31 1.25 -3.91 6.44
C LEU A 31 1.15 -2.37 6.44
N PHE A 32 0.48 -1.80 7.44
CA PHE A 32 0.39 -0.36 7.64
C PHE A 32 1.78 0.30 7.69
N LEU A 33 2.66 -0.20 8.57
CA LEU A 33 4.01 0.35 8.75
C LEU A 33 4.89 0.16 7.51
N ILE A 34 4.72 -0.96 6.81
CA ILE A 34 5.43 -1.24 5.56
C ILE A 34 4.99 -0.26 4.47
N MET A 35 3.68 -0.14 4.25
CA MET A 35 3.13 0.75 3.22
C MET A 35 3.49 2.21 3.50
N ILE A 36 3.42 2.69 4.74
CA ILE A 36 3.84 4.06 5.07
C ILE A 36 5.32 4.27 4.75
N SER A 37 6.21 3.37 5.18
CA SER A 37 7.64 3.49 4.90
C SER A 37 7.94 3.54 3.40
N VAL A 38 7.22 2.74 2.61
CA VAL A 38 7.36 2.69 1.15
C VAL A 38 6.75 3.93 0.48
N ILE A 39 5.59 4.44 0.95
CA ILE A 39 4.97 5.65 0.40
C ILE A 39 5.82 6.90 0.66
N GLU A 40 6.39 7.02 1.86
CA GLU A 40 7.14 8.22 2.26
C GLU A 40 8.55 8.29 1.66
N LYS A 41 9.19 7.14 1.41
CA LYS A 41 10.62 7.08 1.07
C LYS A 41 10.93 6.31 -0.21
N GLY A 42 9.99 5.51 -0.70
CA GLY A 42 10.18 4.66 -1.87
C GLY A 42 10.02 5.44 -3.17
N ASP A 43 10.55 4.85 -4.23
CA ASP A 43 10.30 5.32 -5.58
C ASP A 43 9.05 4.64 -6.19
N LEU A 44 8.78 4.92 -7.46
CA LEU A 44 7.61 4.35 -8.14
C LEU A 44 7.70 2.82 -8.27
N ASP A 45 8.90 2.26 -8.41
CA ASP A 45 9.08 0.81 -8.51
C ASP A 45 8.81 0.13 -7.17
N ASP A 46 9.23 0.73 -6.06
CA ASP A 46 8.88 0.28 -4.71
C ASP A 46 7.35 0.30 -4.49
N LEU A 47 6.67 1.36 -4.93
CA LEU A 47 5.21 1.44 -4.86
C LEU A 47 4.53 0.31 -5.64
N PHE A 48 5.00 0.00 -6.85
CA PHE A 48 4.48 -1.13 -7.63
C PHE A 48 4.86 -2.48 -7.04
N MET A 49 6.00 -2.59 -6.36
CA MET A 49 6.43 -3.81 -5.68
C MET A 49 5.44 -4.22 -4.59
N LEU A 50 4.80 -3.27 -3.89
CA LEU A 50 3.72 -3.58 -2.93
C LEU A 50 2.65 -4.46 -3.58
N PHE A 51 2.20 -4.13 -4.79
CA PHE A 51 1.15 -4.86 -5.52
C PHE A 51 1.60 -6.21 -6.08
N LYS A 52 2.92 -6.48 -6.11
CA LYS A 52 3.48 -7.79 -6.46
C LYS A 52 3.57 -8.72 -5.25
N ILE A 53 3.85 -8.17 -4.07
CA ILE A 53 4.07 -8.93 -2.83
C ILE A 53 2.75 -9.21 -2.12
N PHE A 54 1.88 -8.21 -2.00
CA PHE A 54 0.67 -8.28 -1.19
C PHE A 54 -0.58 -8.38 -2.04
N SER A 55 -1.64 -8.96 -1.48
CA SER A 55 -2.92 -9.04 -2.18
C SER A 55 -3.52 -7.64 -2.37
N PHE A 56 -4.20 -7.42 -3.51
CA PHE A 56 -4.86 -6.14 -3.78
C PHE A 56 -5.86 -5.77 -2.69
N GLN A 57 -6.58 -6.76 -2.14
CA GLN A 57 -7.54 -6.54 -1.07
C GLN A 57 -6.87 -6.05 0.22
N GLU A 58 -5.79 -6.70 0.67
CA GLU A 58 -5.06 -6.27 1.88
C GLU A 58 -4.50 -4.85 1.70
N LEU A 59 -3.88 -4.56 0.55
CA LEU A 59 -3.37 -3.22 0.23
C LEU A 59 -4.49 -2.18 0.22
N HIS A 60 -5.62 -2.49 -0.41
CA HIS A 60 -6.76 -1.58 -0.51
C HIS A 60 -7.35 -1.29 0.86
N GLU A 61 -7.56 -2.32 1.68
CA GLU A 61 -8.11 -2.15 3.03
C GLU A 61 -7.18 -1.31 3.90
N THR A 62 -5.88 -1.63 3.95
CA THR A 62 -4.90 -0.86 4.73
C THR A 62 -4.77 0.58 4.22
N TYR A 63 -4.70 0.77 2.90
CA TYR A 63 -4.58 2.11 2.34
C TYR A 63 -5.82 2.97 2.60
N PHE A 64 -7.01 2.54 2.17
CA PHE A 64 -8.20 3.39 2.23
C PHE A 64 -8.78 3.56 3.63
N ASN A 65 -8.61 2.59 4.53
CA ASN A 65 -9.17 2.68 5.88
C ASN A 65 -8.22 3.33 6.88
N GLU A 66 -6.91 3.24 6.69
CA GLU A 66 -5.92 3.64 7.70
C GLU A 66 -4.99 4.73 7.19
N ILE A 67 -4.29 4.49 6.07
CA ILE A 67 -3.23 5.38 5.58
C ILE A 67 -3.79 6.64 4.93
N ARG A 68 -4.74 6.48 4.01
CA ARG A 68 -5.30 7.58 3.21
C ARG A 68 -5.93 8.65 4.10
N PRO A 69 -6.78 8.33 5.10
CA PRO A 69 -7.33 9.35 6.01
C PRO A 69 -6.26 10.07 6.83
N MET A 70 -5.21 9.35 7.22
CA MET A 70 -4.05 9.92 7.92
C MET A 70 -3.32 10.92 7.02
N LEU A 71 -2.93 10.52 5.80
CA LEU A 71 -2.19 11.37 4.86
C LEU A 71 -3.02 12.53 4.31
N SER A 72 -4.34 12.36 4.16
CA SER A 72 -5.22 13.39 3.57
C SER A 72 -5.62 14.50 4.53
N GLY A 73 -5.40 14.33 5.84
CA GLY A 73 -5.88 15.28 6.84
C GLY A 73 -7.27 14.95 7.41
N GLU A 74 -7.90 13.86 6.95
CA GLU A 74 -9.24 13.47 7.38
C GLU A 74 -9.24 12.92 8.83
N ASP A 75 -8.17 12.25 9.26
CA ASP A 75 -8.02 11.80 10.65
C ASP A 75 -7.62 12.94 11.60
N LYS A 76 -8.61 13.67 12.08
CA LYS A 76 -8.42 14.76 13.05
C LYS A 76 -7.75 14.32 14.36
N LYS A 77 -7.87 13.05 14.77
CA LYS A 77 -7.22 12.58 16.01
C LYS A 77 -5.72 12.47 15.81
N TYR A 78 -5.28 11.95 14.67
CA TYR A 78 -3.86 11.86 14.31
C TYR A 78 -3.16 13.21 14.42
N TYR A 79 -3.71 14.25 13.78
CA TYR A 79 -3.13 15.60 13.80
C TYR A 79 -3.22 16.30 15.16
N LYS A 80 -4.20 15.93 16.00
CA LYS A 80 -4.24 16.43 17.38
C LYS A 80 -3.04 15.95 18.19
N PHE A 81 -2.57 14.72 17.96
CA PHE A 81 -1.39 14.18 18.63
C PHE A 81 -0.07 14.52 17.94
N ARG A 82 -0.12 15.00 16.68
CA ARG A 82 1.04 15.40 15.87
C ARG A 82 0.80 16.75 15.20
N PRO A 83 0.84 17.85 15.97
CA PRO A 83 0.44 19.18 15.48
C PRO A 83 1.39 19.78 14.45
N ASP A 84 2.61 19.27 14.35
CA ASP A 84 3.65 19.65 13.39
C ASP A 84 3.51 18.92 12.04
N MET A 85 2.80 17.79 12.01
CA MET A 85 2.55 17.05 10.77
C MET A 85 1.56 17.79 9.88
N LYS A 86 1.85 17.80 8.58
CA LYS A 86 0.97 18.37 7.54
C LYS A 86 0.45 17.25 6.64
N PRO A 87 -0.78 17.38 6.11
CA PRO A 87 -1.30 16.45 5.11
C PRO A 87 -0.38 16.32 3.90
N ASP A 88 -0.14 15.09 3.47
CA ASP A 88 0.61 14.76 2.26
C ASP A 88 -0.35 14.42 1.10
N ILE A 89 -0.94 15.47 0.54
CA ILE A 89 -1.90 15.37 -0.56
C ILE A 89 -1.23 14.85 -1.85
N LYS A 90 0.09 15.03 -2.01
CA LYS A 90 0.81 14.54 -3.20
C LYS A 90 0.86 13.01 -3.19
N SER A 91 1.23 12.42 -2.07
CA SER A 91 1.26 10.97 -1.91
C SER A 91 -0.13 10.36 -2.01
N VAL A 92 -1.16 11.00 -1.44
CA VAL A 92 -2.56 10.57 -1.60
C VAL A 92 -2.96 10.52 -3.08
N ARG A 93 -2.68 11.58 -3.85
CA ARG A 93 -3.02 11.61 -5.28
C ARG A 93 -2.30 10.52 -6.06
N LEU A 94 -1.00 10.31 -5.79
CA LEU A 94 -0.21 9.28 -6.45
C LEU A 94 -0.78 7.89 -6.17
N MET A 95 -1.02 7.56 -4.90
CA MET A 95 -1.54 6.26 -4.50
C MET A 95 -2.97 6.03 -5.01
N ASP A 96 -3.86 7.04 -4.95
CA ASP A 96 -5.21 6.96 -5.53
C ASP A 96 -5.14 6.65 -7.04
N MET A 97 -4.21 7.26 -7.77
CA MET A 97 -3.97 6.97 -9.20
C MET A 97 -3.45 5.55 -9.43
N ILE A 98 -2.48 5.08 -8.64
CA ILE A 98 -1.92 3.73 -8.77
C ILE A 98 -3.01 2.67 -8.51
N PHE A 99 -3.77 2.80 -7.41
CA PHE A 99 -4.87 1.89 -7.11
C PHE A 99 -5.91 1.85 -8.23
N LYS A 100 -6.27 3.01 -8.79
CA LYS A 100 -7.18 3.09 -9.93
C LYS A 100 -6.62 2.36 -11.15
N ALA A 101 -5.36 2.62 -11.50
CA ALA A 101 -4.70 1.99 -12.65
C ALA A 101 -4.65 0.46 -12.51
N ILE A 102 -4.25 -0.05 -11.34
CA ILE A 102 -4.21 -1.49 -11.06
C ILE A 102 -5.60 -2.13 -11.13
N LYS A 103 -6.63 -1.46 -10.59
CA LYS A 103 -8.02 -1.93 -10.66
C LYS A 103 -8.50 -2.05 -12.11
N GLU A 104 -8.21 -1.06 -12.95
CA GLU A 104 -8.55 -1.09 -14.38
C GLU A 104 -7.83 -2.22 -15.13
N ILE A 105 -6.53 -2.42 -14.89
CA ILE A 105 -5.75 -3.50 -15.50
C ILE A 105 -6.34 -4.88 -15.14
N LYS A 106 -6.62 -5.11 -13.86
CA LYS A 106 -7.23 -6.38 -13.40
C LYS A 106 -8.63 -6.59 -13.98
N GLY A 107 -9.46 -5.54 -14.04
CA GLY A 107 -10.78 -5.60 -14.66
C GLY A 107 -10.72 -5.95 -16.15
N ARG A 108 -9.74 -5.40 -16.89
CA ARG A 108 -9.53 -5.73 -18.32
C ARG A 108 -9.09 -7.17 -18.53
N GLN A 109 -8.19 -7.71 -17.70
CA GLN A 109 -7.77 -9.11 -17.80
C GLN A 109 -8.94 -10.08 -17.63
N ILE A 110 -9.84 -9.83 -16.67
CA ILE A 110 -11.05 -10.63 -16.46
C ILE A 110 -11.96 -10.60 -17.71
N ASN A 111 -12.16 -9.42 -18.28
CA ASN A 111 -12.99 -9.26 -19.48
C ASN A 111 -12.42 -9.96 -20.72
N ILE A 112 -11.09 -10.01 -20.86
CA ILE A 112 -10.43 -10.74 -21.95
C ILE A 112 -10.66 -12.24 -21.78
N ILE A 113 -10.45 -12.79 -20.57
CA ILE A 113 -10.65 -14.22 -20.27
C ILE A 113 -12.10 -14.65 -20.55
N ASN A 114 -13.07 -13.83 -20.13
CA ASN A 114 -14.49 -14.12 -20.35
C ASN A 114 -14.86 -14.09 -21.85
N LYS A 115 -14.29 -13.15 -22.62
CA LYS A 115 -14.50 -13.10 -24.08
C LYS A 115 -13.86 -14.28 -24.80
N SER A 116 -12.68 -14.72 -24.39
CA SER A 116 -12.04 -15.91 -24.96
C SER A 116 -12.82 -17.20 -24.66
N ASN A 117 -13.45 -17.32 -23.49
CA ASN A 117 -14.23 -18.51 -23.14
C ASN A 117 -15.61 -18.56 -23.83
N LEU A 118 -16.16 -17.42 -24.24
CA LEU A 118 -17.43 -17.34 -24.98
C LEU A 118 -17.29 -17.69 -26.47
N ASN A 119 -16.09 -17.61 -27.04
CA ASN A 119 -15.82 -17.94 -28.44
C ASN A 119 -15.45 -19.42 -28.67
N VAL A 120 -15.51 -20.25 -27.63
CA VAL A 120 -15.17 -21.69 -27.66
C VAL A 120 -16.38 -22.57 -27.31
N ALA A 121 -17.58 -21.98 -27.17
CA ALA A 121 -18.84 -22.67 -26.90
C ALA A 121 -19.77 -22.66 -28.12
#